data_AF-A0A418Q7U3-F1
#
_entry.id   AF-A0A418Q7U3-F1
#
_cell.length_a   1.000
_cell.length_b   1.000
_cell.length_c   1.000
_cell.angle_alpha   90.00
_cell.angle_beta   90.00
_cell.angle_gamma   90.00
#
_symmetry.space_group_name_H-M   'P 1'
#
loop_
_entity.id
_entity.type
_entity.pdbx_description
1 polymer ?
#
loop_
_entity_poly.entity_id
_entity_poly.type
_entity_poly.pdbx_seq_one_letter_code
_entity_poly.pdbx_strand_id
1 'polypeptide(L)'
;MPHGTSELTAAYLLGQEISYDPHSGQPLRAEGIKPARGALAGRSVGARAGLEPPRFCPLCGRRMQVQVDPMGWTAACSRHGDIDATIYLDRMPTLPEQG
;
A
#
# COMPACT_ATOMS: atom_id res chain seq x y z
N MET A 1 14.38 12.16 6.39
CA MET A 1 14.43 11.22 7.54
C MET A 1 14.47 9.82 6.94
N PRO A 2 15.31 8.87 7.40
CA PRO A 2 15.40 7.57 6.74
C PRO A 2 14.15 6.74 7.06
N HIS A 3 13.40 6.38 6.03
CA HIS A 3 12.22 5.53 6.08
C HIS A 3 12.55 4.04 6.40
N GLY A 4 13.82 3.72 6.68
CA GLY A 4 14.37 2.36 6.72
C GLY A 4 14.13 1.55 8.01
N THR A 5 13.57 2.14 9.06
CA THR A 5 13.39 1.47 10.37
C THR A 5 11.93 1.16 10.71
N SER A 6 10.98 1.50 9.84
CA SER A 6 9.56 1.28 10.12
C SER A 6 9.15 -0.18 9.87
N GLU A 7 8.16 -0.66 10.62
CA GLU A 7 7.55 -1.98 10.40
C GLU A 7 6.93 -2.07 9.01
N LEU A 8 6.36 -0.96 8.53
CA LEU A 8 5.79 -0.88 7.20
C LEU A 8 6.86 -1.07 6.12
N THR A 9 8.00 -0.40 6.23
CA THR A 9 9.14 -0.58 5.31
C THR A 9 9.66 -2.01 5.36
N ALA A 10 9.81 -2.59 6.55
CA ALA A 10 10.22 -3.99 6.70
C ALA A 10 9.23 -4.93 5.99
N ALA A 11 7.93 -4.71 6.11
CA ALA A 11 6.92 -5.52 5.44
C ALA A 11 7.06 -5.51 3.91
N TYR A 12 7.33 -4.35 3.30
CA TYR A 12 7.57 -4.25 1.85
C TYR A 12 8.91 -4.88 1.44
N LEU A 13 10.00 -4.60 2.16
CA LEU A 13 11.33 -5.12 1.81
C LEU A 13 11.43 -6.65 1.98
N LEU A 14 10.79 -7.20 3.01
CA LEU A 14 10.82 -8.63 3.32
C LEU A 14 9.70 -9.42 2.64
N GLY A 15 8.79 -8.75 1.91
CA GLY A 15 7.67 -9.40 1.23
C GLY A 15 6.71 -10.10 2.20
N GLN A 16 6.44 -9.49 3.37
CA GLN A 16 5.47 -10.04 4.30
C GLN A 16 4.05 -10.01 3.72
N GLU A 17 3.22 -10.98 4.12
CA GLU A 17 1.83 -11.05 3.68
C GLU A 17 1.04 -9.80 4.11
N ILE A 18 0.50 -9.08 3.13
CA ILE A 18 -0.32 -7.90 3.34
C ILE A 18 -1.79 -8.29 3.54
N SER A 19 -2.45 -7.65 4.51
CA SER A 19 -3.84 -7.97 4.91
C SER A 19 -4.89 -7.11 4.21
N TYR A 20 -4.48 -5.93 3.74
CA TYR A 20 -5.35 -4.94 3.11
C TYR A 20 -4.73 -4.43 1.81
N ASP A 21 -5.57 -4.12 0.82
CA ASP A 21 -5.15 -3.44 -0.39
C ASP A 21 -4.67 -2.01 -0.08
N PRO A 22 -3.43 -1.63 -0.45
CA PRO A 22 -2.87 -0.32 -0.09
C PRO A 22 -3.58 0.89 -0.70
N HIS A 23 -4.36 0.72 -1.77
CA HIS A 23 -4.97 1.82 -2.52
C HIS A 23 -6.44 2.04 -2.17
N SER A 24 -7.18 0.96 -1.94
CA SER A 24 -8.61 0.98 -1.62
C SER A 24 -8.91 0.72 -0.14
N GLY A 25 -7.99 0.08 0.58
CA GLY A 25 -8.19 -0.33 1.97
C GLY A 25 -9.08 -1.58 2.14
N GLN A 26 -9.42 -2.28 1.06
CA GLN A 26 -10.21 -3.51 1.12
C GLN A 26 -9.40 -4.64 1.78
N PRO A 27 -10.01 -5.48 2.64
CA PRO A 27 -9.34 -6.64 3.18
C PRO A 27 -9.08 -7.68 2.09
N LEU A 28 -7.84 -8.19 2.00
CA LEU A 28 -7.46 -9.22 1.03
C LEU A 28 -7.79 -10.65 1.51
N ARG A 29 -7.90 -10.84 2.83
CA ARG A 29 -8.14 -12.13 3.49
C ARG A 29 -9.58 -12.33 4.00
N ALA A 30 -10.53 -11.57 3.48
CA ALA A 30 -11.92 -11.65 3.91
C ALA A 30 -12.76 -12.37 2.84
N GLU A 31 -12.69 -13.70 2.82
CA GLU A 31 -13.60 -14.53 2.03
C GLU A 31 -15.06 -14.10 2.25
N GLY A 32 -15.81 -13.94 1.16
CA GLY A 32 -17.25 -13.64 1.21
C GLY A 32 -17.62 -12.17 1.45
N ILE A 33 -16.67 -11.25 1.65
CA ILE A 33 -16.96 -9.82 1.62
C ILE A 33 -17.02 -9.35 0.17
N LYS A 34 -18.20 -8.91 -0.26
CA LYS A 34 -18.34 -8.27 -1.58
C LYS A 34 -17.55 -6.96 -1.58
N PRO A 35 -16.74 -6.68 -2.62
CA PRO A 35 -16.05 -5.40 -2.75
C PRO A 35 -17.08 -4.26 -2.63
N ALA A 36 -16.74 -3.23 -1.84
CA ALA A 36 -17.63 -2.08 -1.70
C ALA A 36 -17.80 -1.38 -3.06
N ARG A 37 -18.91 -0.66 -3.25
CA ARG A 37 -19.13 0.17 -4.45
C ARG A 37 -17.92 1.11 -4.64
N GLY A 38 -17.26 1.03 -5.79
CA GLY A 38 -16.07 1.81 -6.12
C GLY A 38 -14.72 1.15 -5.75
N ALA A 39 -14.73 -0.07 -5.22
CA ALA A 39 -13.53 -0.89 -5.19
C ALA A 39 -13.14 -1.25 -6.63
N LEU A 40 -11.96 -0.83 -7.06
CA LEU A 40 -11.45 -1.22 -8.36
C LEU A 40 -11.25 -2.75 -8.36
N ALA A 41 -11.65 -3.43 -9.44
CA ALA A 41 -11.36 -4.85 -9.66
C ALA A 41 -9.84 -5.15 -9.72
N GLY A 42 -9.01 -4.11 -9.76
CA GLY A 42 -7.55 -4.18 -9.67
C GLY A 42 -6.95 -2.78 -9.46
N ARG A 43 -5.64 -2.69 -9.23
CA ARG A 43 -4.97 -1.39 -9.06
C ARG A 43 -5.16 -0.48 -10.29
N SER A 44 -5.29 0.82 -10.04
CA SER A 44 -5.33 1.84 -11.11
C SER A 44 -4.05 1.77 -11.97
N VAL A 45 -4.08 2.37 -13.16
CA VAL A 45 -2.86 2.48 -14.00
C VAL A 45 -1.75 3.22 -13.26
N GLY A 46 -2.09 4.30 -12.55
CA GLY A 46 -1.14 5.08 -11.75
C GLY A 46 -0.58 4.28 -10.57
N ALA A 47 -1.42 3.50 -9.89
CA ALA A 47 -1.01 2.62 -8.81
C ALA A 47 -0.04 1.52 -9.28
N ARG A 48 -0.29 0.91 -10.44
CA ARG A 48 0.63 -0.08 -11.03
C ARG A 48 1.95 0.54 -11.49
N ALA A 49 1.93 1.80 -11.90
CA ALA A 49 3.12 2.57 -12.26
C ALA A 49 3.82 3.21 -11.04
N GLY A 50 3.30 3.03 -9.82
CA GLY A 50 3.77 3.67 -8.58
C GLY A 50 3.70 5.20 -8.54
N LEU A 51 2.96 5.80 -9.49
CA LEU A 51 2.66 7.23 -9.52
C LEU A 51 1.57 7.60 -8.51
N GLU A 52 0.75 6.63 -8.10
CA GLU A 52 -0.25 6.81 -7.06
C GLU A 52 0.31 6.32 -5.71
N PRO A 53 0.34 7.17 -4.66
CA PRO A 53 0.76 6.76 -3.34
C PRO A 53 -0.29 5.84 -2.67
N PRO A 54 0.13 4.83 -1.89
CA PRO A 54 -0.76 4.01 -1.09
C PRO A 54 -1.46 4.88 -0.04
N ARG A 55 -2.78 4.84 -0.04
CA ARG A 55 -3.62 5.63 0.87
C ARG A 55 -3.97 4.89 2.16
N PHE A 56 -3.76 3.58 2.18
CA PHE A 56 -4.08 2.71 3.29
C PHE A 56 -2.90 1.83 3.66
N CYS A 57 -2.74 1.59 4.96
CA CYS A 57 -1.70 0.72 5.46
C CYS A 57 -2.05 -0.75 5.14
N PRO A 58 -1.21 -1.50 4.41
CA PRO A 58 -1.46 -2.91 4.09
C PRO A 58 -1.55 -3.82 5.31
N LEU A 59 -1.00 -3.41 6.45
CA LEU A 59 -0.96 -4.22 7.67
C LEU A 59 -2.22 -4.05 8.53
N CYS A 60 -2.78 -2.84 8.64
CA CYS A 60 -3.97 -2.58 9.49
C CYS A 60 -5.16 -1.89 8.81
N GLY A 61 -5.07 -1.55 7.53
CA GLY A 61 -6.16 -0.91 6.77
C GLY A 61 -6.45 0.55 7.16
N ARG A 62 -5.65 1.19 8.02
CA ARG A 62 -5.83 2.62 8.36
C ARG A 62 -5.43 3.51 7.20
N ARG A 63 -6.14 4.63 7.03
CA ARG A 63 -5.73 5.71 6.13
C ARG A 63 -4.38 6.28 6.58
N MET A 64 -3.50 6.48 5.63
CA MET A 64 -2.16 7.02 5.84
C MET A 64 -2.13 8.52 5.53
N GLN A 65 -1.22 9.26 6.18
CA GLN A 65 -0.89 10.61 5.76
C GLN A 65 0.05 10.50 4.56
N VAL A 66 -0.29 11.17 3.46
CA VAL A 66 0.50 11.17 2.23
C VAL A 66 1.03 12.56 1.97
N GLN A 67 2.31 12.64 1.62
CA GLN A 67 2.94 13.84 1.10
C GLN A 67 3.56 13.53 -0.26
N VAL A 68 3.22 14.33 -1.26
CA VAL A 68 3.74 14.22 -2.64
C VAL A 68 4.73 15.36 -2.86
N ASP A 69 5.87 15.05 -3.46
CA ASP A 69 6.92 15.99 -3.83
C ASP A 69 7.41 15.69 -5.26
N PRO A 70 8.21 16.59 -5.89
CA PRO A 70 8.65 16.38 -7.27
C PRO A 70 9.48 15.10 -7.51
N MET A 71 10.10 14.53 -6.46
CA MET A 71 10.90 13.30 -6.55
C MET A 71 10.07 12.04 -6.28
N GLY A 72 8.84 12.17 -5.78
CA GLY A 72 7.96 11.04 -5.51
C GLY A 72 6.95 11.35 -4.42
N TRP A 73 6.85 10.45 -3.44
CA TRP A 73 5.92 10.60 -2.34
C TRP A 73 6.38 9.81 -1.11
N THR A 74 5.87 10.22 0.04
CA THR A 74 5.97 9.50 1.31
C THR A 74 4.57 9.24 1.86
N ALA A 75 4.39 8.08 2.47
CA ALA A 75 3.14 7.69 3.11
C ALA A 75 3.43 7.19 4.53
N ALA A 76 2.75 7.74 5.53
CA ALA A 76 2.93 7.41 6.94
C ALA A 76 1.67 6.81 7.57
N CYS A 77 1.82 5.61 8.16
CA CYS A 77 0.84 5.00 9.06
C CYS A 77 1.18 5.41 10.49
N SER A 78 0.18 5.86 11.24
CA SER A 78 0.35 6.23 12.64
C SER A 78 0.79 5.09 13.57
N ARG A 79 0.67 3.82 13.14
CA ARG A 79 1.05 2.64 13.93
C ARG A 79 2.33 1.98 13.44
N HIS A 80 2.44 1.76 12.14
CA HIS A 80 3.51 0.94 11.56
C HIS A 80 4.62 1.77 10.92
N GLY A 81 4.51 3.09 11.00
CA GLY A 81 5.44 4.05 10.42
C GLY A 81 5.24 4.22 8.92
N ASP A 82 6.30 4.62 8.26
CA ASP A 82 6.30 5.28 6.97
C ASP A 82 7.04 4.52 5.88
N ILE A 83 6.73 4.84 4.63
CA ILE A 83 7.34 4.30 3.42
C ILE A 83 7.44 5.40 2.35
N ASP A 84 8.42 5.30 1.46
CA ASP A 84 8.59 6.19 0.31
C ASP A 84 8.37 5.46 -1.03
N ALA A 85 8.27 6.25 -2.10
CA ALA A 85 8.09 5.76 -3.46
C ALA A 85 9.20 4.82 -3.92
N THR A 86 10.44 4.97 -3.44
CA THR A 86 11.59 4.16 -3.85
C THR A 86 11.43 2.73 -3.35
N ILE A 87 11.15 2.57 -2.05
CA ILE A 87 10.95 1.26 -1.43
C ILE A 87 9.69 0.60 -1.99
N TYR A 88 8.64 1.39 -2.19
CA TYR A 88 7.38 0.88 -2.73
C TYR A 88 7.51 0.34 -4.16
N LEU A 89 8.30 1.00 -5.00
CA LEU A 89 8.51 0.59 -6.39
C LEU A 89 9.46 -0.62 -6.52
N ASP A 90 10.50 -0.72 -5.68
CA ASP A 90 11.41 -1.87 -5.70
C ASP A 90 10.69 -3.19 -5.38
N ARG A 91 9.73 -3.14 -4.47
CA ARG A 91 9.02 -4.32 -3.94
C ARG A 91 7.51 -4.15 -3.96
N MET A 92 6.94 -3.69 -5.07
CA MET A 92 5.49 -3.62 -5.20
C MET A 92 4.92 -5.05 -5.08
N PRO A 93 4.12 -5.36 -4.04
CA PRO A 93 3.56 -6.70 -3.89
C PRO A 93 2.61 -6.92 -5.06
N THR A 94 2.83 -7.96 -5.87
CA THR A 94 1.85 -8.41 -6.86
C THR A 94 0.61 -8.85 -6.09
N LEU A 95 -0.52 -8.17 -6.32
CA LEU A 95 -1.79 -8.73 -5.85
C LEU A 95 -1.97 -10.08 -6.57
N PRO A 96 -2.47 -11.12 -5.89
CA PRO A 96 -2.91 -12.32 -6.60
C PRO A 96 -3.89 -11.87 -7.69
N GLU A 97 -3.69 -12.34 -8.91
CA GLU A 97 -4.61 -12.06 -10.01
C GLU A 97 -5.99 -12.54 -9.59
N GLN A 98 -6.90 -11.60 -9.33
CA GLN A 98 -8.29 -11.93 -9.05
C GLN A 98 -8.92 -12.36 -10.37
N GLY A 99 -8.95 -13.67 -10.60
CA GLY A 99 -9.71 -14.30 -11.69
C GLY A 99 -11.22 -14.14 -11.51
#